data_AF-A0A2P7MYG5-F1
#
_entry.id   AF-A0A2P7MYG5-F1
#
_cell.length_a   1.000
_cell.length_b   1.000
_cell.length_c   1.000
_cell.angle_alpha   90.00
_cell.angle_beta   90.00
_cell.angle_gamma   90.00
#
_symmetry.space_group_name_H-M   'P 1'
#
loop_
_entity.id
_entity.type
_entity.pdbx_description
1 polymer ?
#
loop_
_entity_poly.entity_id
_entity_poly.type
_entity_poly.pdbx_seq_one_letter_code
_entity_poly.pdbx_strand_id
1 'polypeptide(L)' 'MYLLTIRDGLNTRHVGPYLSPKQAADDLDRLLPLCGERARWLIHALESPAELMASLGAGAARTAVVAV' A
#
# COMPACT_ATOMS: atom_id res chain seq x y z
N MET A 1 -1.38 -7.81 3.89
CA MET A 1 0.05 -7.65 3.57
C MET A 1 0.32 -6.17 3.35
N TYR A 2 1.54 -5.64 3.51
CA TYR A 2 1.81 -4.21 3.41
C TYR A 2 3.02 -3.89 2.52
N LEU A 3 2.99 -2.74 1.85
CA LEU A 3 4.07 -2.24 1.01
C LEU A 3 4.48 -0.84 1.46
N LEU A 4 5.78 -0.62 1.69
CA LEU A 4 6.33 0.71 1.92
C LEU A 4 6.75 1.32 0.58
N THR A 5 6.26 2.52 0.28
CA THR A 5 6.73 3.32 -0.84
C THR A 5 7.49 4.53 -0.28
N ILE A 6 8.72 4.75 -0.75
CA ILE A 6 9.52 5.93 -0.42
C ILE A 6 9.80 6.70 -1.72
N ARG A 7 9.46 7.98 -1.73
CA ARG A 7 9.70 8.92 -2.83
C ARG A 7 10.72 9.94 -2.36
N ASP A 8 11.85 10.01 -3.05
CA ASP A 8 12.94 10.93 -2.76
C ASP A 8 13.38 11.62 -4.06
N GLY A 9 12.86 12.83 -4.26
CA GLY A 9 12.95 13.53 -5.55
C GLY A 9 12.26 12.74 -6.66
N LEU A 10 13.04 12.36 -7.68
CA LEU A 10 12.57 11.54 -8.81
C LEU A 10 12.68 10.04 -8.55
N ASN A 11 13.36 9.62 -7.48
CA ASN A 11 13.52 8.21 -7.14
C ASN A 11 12.31 7.71 -6.36
N THR A 12 11.72 6.62 -6.82
CA THR A 12 10.67 5.91 -6.08
C THR A 12 11.14 4.50 -5.78
N ARG A 13 11.11 4.13 -4.50
CA ARG A 13 11.49 2.82 -3.99
C ARG A 13 10.27 2.14 -3.39
N HIS A 14 10.10 0.86 -3.70
CA HIS A 14 9.09 0.00 -3.08
C HIS A 14 9.82 -1.06 -2.26
N VAL A 15 9.45 -1.19 -0.99
CA VAL A 15 10.11 -2.10 -0.04
C VAL A 15 9.06 -2.99 0.62
N GLY A 16 9.40 -4.27 0.76
CA GLY A 16 8.52 -5.32 1.27
C GLY A 16 8.37 -6.48 0.27
N PRO A 17 7.34 -7.32 0.42
CA PRO A 17 6.15 -7.09 1.24
C PRO A 17 6.32 -7.40 2.73
N TYR A 18 5.55 -6.71 3.58
CA TYR A 18 5.55 -6.87 5.04
C TYR A 18 4.27 -7.55 5.54
N LEU A 19 4.41 -8.27 6.65
CA LEU A 19 3.27 -8.94 7.30
C LEU A 19 2.42 -7.96 8.14
N SER A 20 3.01 -6.88 8.63
CA SER A 20 2.32 -5.86 9.44
C SER A 20 2.80 -4.44 9.12
N PRO A 21 2.00 -3.40 9.44
CA PRO A 21 2.43 -2.01 9.30
C PRO A 21 3.63 -1.68 10.19
N LYS A 22 3.75 -2.35 11.33
CA LYS A 22 4.87 -2.18 12.26
C LYS A 22 6.21 -2.57 11.62
N GLN A 23 6.26 -3.71 10.93
CA GLN A 23 7.49 -4.10 10.23
C GLN A 23 7.89 -3.07 9.17
N ALA A 24 6.91 -2.53 8.44
CA ALA A 24 7.16 -1.50 7.44
C ALA A 24 7.68 -0.19 8.07
N ALA A 25 7.16 0.21 9.24
CA ALA A 25 7.64 1.37 9.99
C ALA A 25 9.04 1.17 10.56
N ASP A 26 9.32 -0.01 11.14
CA ASP A 26 10.63 -0.34 11.70
C ASP A 26 11.72 -0.33 10.58
N ASP A 27 11.40 -0.73 9.35
CA ASP A 27 12.32 -0.64 8.20
C ASP A 27 12.41 0.80 7.63
N LEU A 28 11.32 1.55 7.63
CA LEU A 28 11.35 2.97 7.27
C LEU A 28 12.35 3.74 8.14
N ASP A 29 12.34 3.52 9.46
CA ASP A 29 13.26 4.18 10.39
C ASP A 29 14.74 3.89 10.07
N ARG A 30 15.04 2.69 9.55
CA ARG A 30 16.39 2.33 9.09
C ARG A 30 16.78 3.02 7.77
N LEU A 31 15.80 3.28 6.90
CA LEU A 31 16.00 3.85 5.57
C LEU A 31 15.98 5.38 5.57
N LEU A 32 15.29 6.02 6.52
CA LEU A 32 15.18 7.48 6.63
C LEU A 32 16.53 8.21 6.60
N PRO A 33 17.60 7.75 7.29
CA PRO A 33 18.92 8.40 7.22
C PRO A 33 19.58 8.40 5.84
N LEU A 34 19.14 7.51 4.93
CA LEU A 34 19.64 7.39 3.56
C LEU A 34 18.81 8.19 2.55
N CYS A 35 17.76 8.87 3.01
CA CYS A 35 16.87 9.65 2.19
C CYS A 35 17.18 11.16 2.30
N GLY A 36 16.90 11.91 1.25
CA GLY A 36 16.94 13.36 1.30
C GLY A 36 15.90 13.97 2.24
N GLU A 37 16.13 15.21 2.68
CA GLU A 37 15.28 15.92 3.65
C GLU A 37 13.80 16.05 3.23
N ARG A 38 13.52 15.99 1.93
CA ARG A 38 12.17 16.13 1.37
C ARG A 38 11.53 14.80 1.01
N ALA A 39 12.12 13.69 1.44
CA ALA A 39 11.54 12.38 1.19
C ALA A 39 10.11 12.27 1.74
N ARG A 40 9.28 11.54 1.00
CA ARG A 40 7.89 11.24 1.33
C ARG A 40 7.71 9.74 1.34
N TRP A 41 6.90 9.23 2.24
CA TRP A 41 6.68 7.80 2.36
C TRP A 41 5.23 7.49 2.67
N LEU A 42 4.81 6.29 2.30
CA LEU A 42 3.46 5.77 2.52
C LEU A 42 3.56 4.26 2.78
N ILE A 43 2.75 3.76 3.71
CA ILE A 43 2.56 2.32 3.92
C ILE A 43 1.17 1.96 3.39
N HIS A 44 1.14 1.08 2.39
CA HIS A 44 -0.08 0.64 1.73
C HIS A 44 -0.48 -0.74 2.23
N ALA A 45 -1.75 -0.91 2.61
CA ALA A 45 -2.32 -2.24 2.76
C ALA A 45 -2.54 -2.83 1.36
N LEU A 46 -2.03 -4.03 1.14
CA LEU A 46 -2.24 -4.81 -0.08
C LEU A 46 -3.40 -5.78 0.16
N GLU A 47 -4.33 -5.78 -0.79
CA GLU A 47 -5.40 -6.76 -0.88
C GLU A 47 -4.81 -8.12 -1.30
N SER A 48 -5.32 -9.20 -0.71
CA SER A 48 -5.09 -10.56 -1.19
C SER A 48 -5.92 -10.82 -2.46
N PRO A 49 -5.54 -11.82 -3.28
CA PRO A 49 -6.34 -12.21 -4.44
C PRO A 49 -7.80 -12.55 -4.06
N ALA A 50 -8.03 -13.16 -2.90
CA ALA A 50 -9.37 -13.48 -2.42
C ALA A 50 -10.19 -12.22 -2.06
N GLU A 51 -9.57 -11.25 -1.38
CA GLU A 51 -10.20 -9.96 -1.06
C GLU A 51 -10.53 -9.16 -2.33
N LEU A 52 -9.62 -9.17 -3.31
CA LEU A 52 -9.83 -8.55 -4.61
C LEU A 52 -10.97 -9.22 -5.38
N MET A 53 -11.01 -10.56 -5.43
CA MET A 53 -12.11 -11.28 -6.06
C MET A 53 -13.45 -11.00 -5.37
N ALA A 54 -13.47 -10.93 -4.04
CA ALA A 54 -14.65 -10.56 -3.27
C ALA A 54 -15.11 -9.12 -3.56
N SER A 55 -14.18 -8.16 -3.64
CA SER A 55 -14.51 -6.75 -3.91
C SER A 55 -15.06 -6.54 -5.33
N LEU A 56 -14.50 -7.26 -6.32
CA LEU A 56 -14.99 -7.28 -7.70
C LEU A 56 -16.38 -7.93 -7.80
N GLY A 57 -16.61 -9.06 -7.13
CA GLY A 57 -17.92 -9.72 -7.07
C GLY A 57 -18.99 -8.87 -6.38
N ALA A 58 -18.62 -8.17 -5.30
CA ALA A 58 -19.49 -7.18 -4.67
C ALA A 58 -19.78 -5.99 -5.59
N GLY A 59 -18.88 -5.65 -6.53
CA GLY A 59 -19.08 -4.62 -7.57
C GLY A 59 -20.30 -4.87 -8.47
N ALA A 60 -20.51 -6.12 -8.86
CA ALA A 60 -21.63 -6.50 -9.73
C ALA A 60 -23.01 -6.33 -9.05
N ALA A 61 -23.09 -6.53 -7.73
CA ALA A 61 -24.34 -6.39 -6.98
C ALA A 61 -24.78 -4.92 -6.80
N ARG A 62 -23.84 -3.97 -6.74
CA ARG A 62 -24.13 -2.54 -6.47
C ARG A 62 -24.70 -1.82 -7.71
N THR A 63 -24.32 -2.26 -8.91
CA THR A 63 -24.86 -1.72 -10.16
C THR A 63 -26.33 -2.11 -10.38
N ALA A 64 -26.79 -3.21 -9.78
CA ALA A 64 -28.18 -3.66 -9.91
C ALA A 64 -29.17 -2.90 -9.00
N VAL A 65 -28.70 -2.12 -8.02
CA VAL A 65 -29.57 -1.42 -7.06
C VAL A 65 -29.91 0.03 -7.50
N VAL A 66 -29.23 0.56 -8.51
CA VAL A 66 -29.56 1.86 -9.14
C VAL A 66 -30.32 1.61 -10.45
N ALA A 67 -31.42 0.86 -10.35
CA ALA A 67 -32.37 0.67 -11.44
C ALA A 67 -33.77 0.46 -10.85
N VAL A 68 -34.33 1.50 -10.21
CA VAL A 68 -35.78 1.67 -9.99
C VAL A 68 -36.09 3.15 -10.14
#